data_AF-A0A7Y3US88-F1
#
_entry.id   AF-A0A7Y3US88-F1
#
_cell.length_a   1.000
_cell.length_b   1.000
_cell.length_c   1.000
_cell.angle_alpha   90.00
_cell.angle_beta   90.00
_cell.angle_gamma   90.00
#
_symmetry.space_group_name_H-M   'P 1'
#
loop_
_entity.id
_entity.type
_entity.pdbx_description
1 polymer ?
#
loop_
_entity_poly.entity_id
_entity_poly.type
_entity_poly.pdbx_seq_one_letter_code
_entity_poly.pdbx_strand_id
1 'polypeptide(L)'
;MITKYVMCWELTPLQQYMIEFSDGRIQVLDIAWDTHSREEGGQRWFHLHPDEKITPNHIFHWTRRFLNWNYMCAECHTTNLQKNYDLETDTFKTTWSEIDVGCQACHGPGSNHVEWARDLQDTGTKSDRYMNRGLEINLKAHDSRIQVEACARCHARRNGLREEYHYGKPFMDYYVPQPLIDPLYYPDGQILDEVYVYGSFIQSKKYHQGVRCTDCHNPHTATLHADGNELCKRCHSTAPVRERYSVTPKDYDTPEHHFHKPDSSGAFCVECHMPETKYMIVDPRRDHSFRIPRPDLSLKLDIPNACNRCHKDKSVQWAANTVDEWYPLTKDMREGEIHFAEIFAAGQVRQENRKPLSC
;
A
#
# COMPACT_ATOMS: atom_id res chain seq x y z
N MET A 1 10.70 -35.53 -6.27
CA MET A 1 12.00 -35.50 -5.55
C MET A 1 12.92 -34.61 -6.37
N ILE A 2 13.36 -33.42 -5.94
CA ILE A 2 13.58 -32.88 -4.59
C ILE A 2 12.69 -31.63 -4.41
N THR A 3 11.82 -31.62 -3.39
CA THR A 3 11.13 -30.40 -2.97
C THR A 3 12.07 -29.61 -2.09
N LYS A 4 12.63 -28.52 -2.61
CA LYS A 4 13.36 -27.56 -1.77
C LYS A 4 12.33 -26.62 -1.15
N TYR A 5 12.32 -26.57 0.18
CA TYR A 5 11.55 -25.56 0.90
C TYR A 5 12.35 -24.27 0.92
N VAL A 6 11.74 -23.19 0.45
CA VAL A 6 12.27 -21.83 0.60
C VAL A 6 11.37 -21.15 1.63
N MET A 7 11.90 -20.77 2.79
CA MET A 7 11.14 -19.98 3.76
C MET A 7 11.07 -18.53 3.27
N CYS A 8 9.86 -17.96 3.23
CA CYS A 8 9.67 -16.54 2.96
C CYS A 8 9.96 -15.74 4.25
N TRP A 9 10.53 -14.54 4.07
CA TRP A 9 10.93 -13.60 5.12
C TRP A 9 9.80 -12.61 5.46
N GLU A 10 9.94 -11.92 6.60
CA GLU A 10 8.91 -11.31 7.45
C GLU A 10 8.11 -12.35 8.26
N LEU A 11 8.51 -12.54 9.52
CA LEU A 11 7.79 -13.46 10.42
C LEU A 11 6.41 -12.92 10.73
N THR A 12 6.26 -11.62 10.94
CA THR A 12 5.00 -10.99 11.38
C THR A 12 4.36 -10.21 10.23
N PRO A 13 3.04 -10.33 10.01
CA PRO A 13 2.05 -11.02 10.86
C PRO A 13 1.84 -12.51 10.56
N LEU A 14 2.37 -13.02 9.45
CA LEU A 14 2.17 -14.41 9.04
C LEU A 14 3.38 -14.97 8.28
N GLN A 15 3.54 -16.29 8.35
CA GLN A 15 4.55 -17.02 7.61
C GLN A 15 3.89 -17.96 6.59
N GLN A 16 4.35 -17.89 5.33
CA GLN A 16 3.98 -18.85 4.28
C GLN A 16 5.19 -19.67 3.83
N TYR A 17 4.89 -20.88 3.35
CA TYR A 17 5.90 -21.82 2.88
C TYR A 17 5.88 -21.91 1.37
N MET A 18 7.07 -22.04 0.79
CA MET A 18 7.25 -22.13 -0.65
C MET A 18 7.88 -23.47 -1.04
N ILE A 19 7.44 -23.98 -2.18
CA ILE A 19 7.80 -25.27 -2.75
C ILE A 19 8.38 -25.03 -4.14
N GLU A 20 9.64 -25.36 -4.34
CA GLU A 20 10.28 -25.34 -5.66
C GLU A 20 9.98 -26.63 -6.44
N PHE A 21 9.59 -26.48 -7.71
CA PHE A 21 9.29 -27.54 -8.66
C PHE A 21 10.48 -27.72 -9.61
N SER A 22 10.57 -28.89 -10.26
CA SER A 22 11.65 -29.21 -11.19
C SER A 22 11.69 -28.34 -12.45
N ASP A 23 10.61 -27.63 -12.75
CA ASP A 23 10.49 -26.69 -13.87
C ASP A 23 10.80 -25.24 -13.48
N GLY A 24 11.34 -25.04 -12.27
CA GLY A 24 11.73 -23.73 -11.73
C GLY A 24 10.59 -22.90 -11.15
N ARG A 25 9.33 -23.39 -11.22
CA ARG A 25 8.22 -22.75 -10.50
C ARG A 25 8.44 -22.89 -9.00
N ILE A 26 8.27 -21.79 -8.28
CA ILE A 26 8.20 -21.73 -6.84
C ILE A 26 6.75 -21.41 -6.50
N GLN A 27 6.08 -22.31 -5.77
CA GLN A 27 4.68 -22.18 -5.39
C GLN A 27 4.56 -21.87 -3.91
N VAL A 28 3.73 -20.90 -3.56
CA VAL A 28 3.38 -20.54 -2.18
C VAL A 28 2.15 -21.33 -1.76
N LEU A 29 2.14 -21.87 -0.55
CA LEU A 29 0.94 -22.53 -0.01
C LEU A 29 -0.18 -21.52 0.29
N ASP A 30 -1.42 -21.94 0.08
CA ASP A 30 -2.66 -21.24 0.47
C ASP A 30 -2.96 -21.31 1.97
N ILE A 31 -2.08 -21.97 2.73
CA ILE A 31 -2.08 -22.08 4.18
C ILE A 31 -0.91 -21.27 4.73
N ALA A 32 -1.20 -20.45 5.74
CA ALA A 32 -0.22 -19.62 6.44
C ALA A 32 -0.21 -19.92 7.95
N TRP A 33 0.92 -19.64 8.59
CA TRP A 33 1.07 -19.68 10.04
C TRP A 33 0.95 -18.27 10.61
N ASP A 34 0.02 -18.04 11.52
CA ASP A 34 -0.17 -16.78 12.23
C ASP A 34 0.91 -16.66 13.30
N THR A 35 1.83 -15.70 13.16
CA THR A 35 3.01 -15.57 14.04
C THR A 35 2.79 -14.68 15.24
N HIS A 36 1.62 -14.04 15.37
CA HIS A 36 1.26 -13.32 16.58
C HIS A 36 1.36 -14.23 17.81
N SER A 37 1.44 -13.63 18.99
CA SER A 37 1.43 -14.36 20.25
C SER A 37 0.12 -15.15 20.43
N ARG A 38 0.12 -16.14 21.34
CA ARG A 38 -1.12 -16.88 21.65
C ARG A 38 -2.17 -15.98 22.29
N GLU A 39 -1.72 -14.99 23.05
CA GLU A 39 -2.53 -13.97 23.71
C GLU A 39 -3.27 -13.10 22.69
N GLU A 40 -2.67 -12.84 21.53
CA GLU A 40 -3.26 -12.13 20.39
C GLU A 40 -4.11 -13.03 19.48
N GLY A 41 -4.20 -14.33 19.79
CA GLY A 41 -4.93 -15.33 18.99
C GLY A 41 -4.12 -15.93 17.83
N GLY A 42 -2.81 -15.73 17.82
CA GLY A 42 -1.88 -16.31 16.84
C GLY A 42 -1.38 -17.70 17.23
N GLN A 43 -0.21 -18.07 16.71
CA GLN A 43 0.39 -19.40 16.80
C GLN A 43 -0.55 -20.52 16.31
N ARG A 44 -1.17 -20.31 15.14
CA ARG A 44 -2.10 -21.24 14.52
C ARG A 44 -1.95 -21.25 13.01
N TRP A 45 -2.24 -22.40 12.42
CA TRP A 45 -2.41 -22.50 10.96
C TRP A 45 -3.78 -21.97 10.55
N PHE A 46 -3.82 -21.28 9.42
CA PHE A 46 -5.07 -20.81 8.83
C PHE A 46 -4.99 -20.84 7.30
N HIS A 47 -6.16 -20.93 6.68
CA HIS A 47 -6.30 -20.84 5.24
C HIS A 47 -6.50 -19.37 4.85
N LEU A 48 -5.84 -18.91 3.79
CA LEU A 48 -5.94 -17.51 3.33
C LEU A 48 -7.30 -17.16 2.74
N HIS A 49 -8.01 -18.17 2.21
CA HIS A 49 -9.34 -18.04 1.63
C HIS A 49 -10.33 -18.97 2.37
N PRO A 50 -10.67 -18.70 3.64
CA PRO A 50 -11.43 -19.65 4.47
C PRO A 50 -12.88 -19.86 3.98
N ASP A 51 -13.43 -18.86 3.29
CA ASP A 51 -14.82 -18.88 2.80
C ASP A 51 -14.96 -19.41 1.36
N GLU A 52 -13.84 -19.72 0.69
CA GLU A 52 -13.83 -20.21 -0.68
C GLU A 52 -13.57 -21.71 -0.76
N LYS A 53 -14.30 -22.39 -1.66
CA LYS A 53 -14.04 -23.80 -1.97
C LYS A 53 -12.92 -23.92 -2.99
N ILE A 54 -11.68 -24.00 -2.51
CA ILE A 54 -10.50 -24.17 -3.35
C ILE A 54 -10.41 -25.62 -3.87
N THR A 55 -10.83 -25.83 -5.12
CA THR A 55 -10.64 -27.10 -5.84
C THR A 55 -9.31 -27.09 -6.61
N PRO A 56 -8.78 -28.23 -7.07
CA PRO A 56 -7.56 -28.26 -7.88
C PRO A 56 -7.60 -27.40 -9.16
N ASN A 57 -8.78 -27.06 -9.68
CA ASN A 57 -8.96 -26.18 -10.84
C ASN A 57 -9.18 -24.70 -10.48
N HIS A 58 -9.29 -24.39 -9.19
CA HIS A 58 -9.51 -23.03 -8.71
C HIS A 58 -8.26 -22.17 -8.90
N ILE A 59 -8.42 -20.91 -9.25
CA ILE A 59 -7.29 -20.00 -9.55
C ILE A 59 -6.36 -19.79 -8.35
N PHE A 60 -6.89 -19.84 -7.12
CA PHE A 60 -6.15 -19.75 -5.85
C PHE A 60 -5.70 -21.10 -5.29
N HIS A 61 -5.83 -22.21 -6.03
CA HIS A 61 -5.19 -23.44 -5.60
C HIS A 61 -3.66 -23.27 -5.69
N TRP A 62 -2.92 -23.68 -4.66
CA TRP A 62 -1.47 -23.43 -4.53
C TRP A 62 -0.59 -23.91 -5.69
N THR A 63 -1.07 -24.82 -6.55
CA THR A 63 -0.36 -25.24 -7.77
C THR A 63 -0.64 -24.37 -9.00
N ARG A 64 -1.52 -23.37 -8.89
CA ARG A 64 -1.97 -22.49 -9.99
C ARG A 64 -1.22 -21.16 -9.97
N ARG A 65 -1.49 -20.33 -10.99
CA ARG A 65 -0.70 -19.13 -11.29
C ARG A 65 -0.74 -18.05 -10.20
N PHE A 66 -1.85 -17.93 -9.47
CA PHE A 66 -2.00 -16.86 -8.47
C PHE A 66 -1.21 -17.10 -7.18
N LEU A 67 -0.70 -18.32 -6.96
CA LEU A 67 0.20 -18.63 -5.86
C LEU A 67 1.60 -18.98 -6.35
N ASN A 68 1.93 -18.64 -7.60
CA ASN A 68 3.29 -18.75 -8.11
C ASN A 68 4.14 -17.55 -7.66
N TRP A 69 5.15 -17.82 -6.84
CA TRP A 69 6.03 -16.80 -6.26
C TRP A 69 6.84 -16.07 -7.32
N ASN A 70 7.39 -16.78 -8.33
CA ASN A 70 8.19 -16.15 -9.40
C ASN A 70 7.40 -15.04 -10.12
N TYR A 71 6.13 -15.33 -10.39
CA TYR A 71 5.23 -14.43 -11.11
C TYR A 71 4.67 -13.32 -10.22
N MET A 72 4.14 -13.68 -9.05
CA MET A 72 3.31 -12.80 -8.20
C MET A 72 4.10 -12.02 -7.15
N CYS A 73 5.18 -12.59 -6.61
CA CYS A 73 5.78 -12.10 -5.36
C CYS A 73 7.24 -11.66 -5.56
N ALA A 74 8.02 -12.41 -6.32
CA ALA A 74 9.47 -12.26 -6.40
C ALA A 74 9.92 -10.84 -6.74
N GLU A 75 9.15 -10.10 -7.55
CA GLU A 75 9.50 -8.74 -7.96
C GLU A 75 9.51 -7.76 -6.79
N CYS A 76 8.63 -7.96 -5.81
CA CYS A 76 8.56 -7.12 -4.62
C CYS A 76 9.47 -7.61 -3.49
N HIS A 77 9.91 -8.87 -3.54
CA HIS A 77 10.65 -9.56 -2.46
C HIS A 77 12.09 -9.91 -2.84
N THR A 78 12.61 -9.37 -3.95
CA THR A 78 14.00 -9.55 -4.37
C THR A 78 14.55 -8.28 -5.00
N THR A 79 15.87 -8.22 -5.12
CA THR A 79 16.56 -7.13 -5.81
C THR A 79 17.11 -7.61 -7.14
N ASN A 80 16.86 -6.82 -8.20
CA ASN A 80 17.28 -7.11 -9.57
C ASN A 80 16.81 -8.49 -10.04
N LEU A 81 15.49 -8.71 -10.00
CA LEU A 81 14.84 -9.93 -10.48
C LEU A 81 14.95 -10.08 -12.00
N GLN A 82 15.26 -11.28 -12.47
CA GLN A 82 14.96 -11.75 -13.81
C GLN A 82 14.10 -13.00 -13.68
N LYS A 83 12.86 -12.98 -14.17
CA LYS A 83 11.96 -14.15 -14.08
C LYS A 83 12.46 -15.23 -15.03
N ASN A 84 12.99 -14.83 -16.19
CA ASN A 84 13.48 -15.72 -17.25
C ASN A 84 12.43 -16.81 -17.55
N TYR A 85 11.20 -16.37 -17.77
CA TYR A 85 10.09 -17.27 -18.08
C TYR A 85 10.14 -17.68 -19.55
N ASP A 86 10.04 -18.99 -19.81
CA ASP A 86 10.02 -19.57 -21.14
C ASP A 86 8.58 -19.98 -21.49
N LEU A 87 8.00 -19.31 -22.48
CA LEU A 87 6.59 -19.50 -22.87
C LEU A 87 6.34 -20.85 -23.55
N GLU A 88 7.31 -21.39 -24.31
CA GLU A 88 7.13 -22.65 -25.05
C GLU A 88 7.11 -23.85 -24.10
N THR A 89 7.94 -23.80 -23.06
CA THR A 89 8.11 -24.89 -22.10
C THR A 89 7.32 -24.69 -20.80
N ASP A 90 6.73 -23.51 -20.59
CA ASP A 90 6.04 -23.10 -19.35
C ASP A 90 6.94 -23.25 -18.12
N THR A 91 8.21 -22.84 -18.23
CA THR A 91 9.22 -22.99 -17.18
C THR A 91 9.81 -21.66 -16.74
N PHE A 92 10.39 -21.64 -15.54
CA PHE A 92 11.11 -20.48 -15.01
C PHE A 92 12.60 -20.80 -14.82
N LYS A 93 13.45 -19.81 -15.09
CA LYS A 93 14.87 -19.83 -14.69
C LYS A 93 15.20 -18.59 -13.87
N THR A 94 14.36 -18.34 -12.87
CA THR A 94 14.36 -17.09 -12.12
C THR A 94 15.67 -16.89 -11.37
N THR A 95 16.25 -15.71 -11.52
CA THR A 95 17.46 -15.26 -10.82
C THR A 95 17.23 -13.89 -10.20
N TRP A 96 18.00 -13.59 -9.17
CA TRP A 96 18.02 -12.28 -8.51
C TRP A 96 19.42 -12.02 -7.96
N SER A 97 19.75 -10.76 -7.67
CA SER A 97 21.03 -10.41 -7.07
C SER A 97 21.02 -10.56 -5.54
N GLU A 98 19.92 -10.19 -4.88
CA GLU A 98 19.75 -10.32 -3.43
C GLU A 98 18.32 -10.80 -3.14
N ILE A 99 18.19 -11.72 -2.18
CA ILE A 99 16.90 -12.01 -1.56
C ILE A 99 16.60 -10.81 -0.65
N ASP A 100 15.37 -10.30 -0.67
CA ASP A 100 14.91 -9.05 -0.04
C ASP A 100 15.12 -7.74 -0.84
N VAL A 101 14.54 -6.67 -0.30
CA VAL A 101 14.56 -5.31 -0.86
C VAL A 101 15.83 -4.59 -0.40
N GLY A 102 16.92 -4.80 -1.13
CA GLY A 102 18.22 -4.17 -0.90
C GLY A 102 18.29 -2.74 -1.44
N CYS A 103 19.43 -2.09 -1.24
CA CYS A 103 19.66 -0.69 -1.65
C CYS A 103 19.32 -0.44 -3.13
N GLN A 104 19.69 -1.40 -3.99
CA GLN A 104 19.54 -1.29 -5.44
C GLN A 104 18.09 -1.45 -5.91
N ALA A 105 17.19 -2.01 -5.10
CA ALA A 105 15.77 -2.12 -5.43
C ALA A 105 15.09 -0.74 -5.52
N CYS A 106 15.61 0.25 -4.80
CA CYS A 106 15.15 1.64 -4.83
C CYS A 106 16.08 2.56 -5.60
N HIS A 107 17.40 2.31 -5.59
CA HIS A 107 18.41 3.21 -6.14
C HIS A 107 18.97 2.82 -7.52
N GLY A 108 18.59 1.66 -8.06
CA GLY A 108 19.17 1.10 -9.28
C GLY A 108 20.54 0.43 -9.03
N PRO A 109 21.19 -0.10 -10.08
CA PRO A 109 22.50 -0.73 -9.99
C PRO A 109 23.56 0.21 -9.42
N GLY A 110 24.32 -0.27 -8.44
CA GLY A 110 25.29 0.53 -7.69
C GLY A 110 26.69 0.61 -8.30
N SER A 111 26.95 0.06 -9.49
CA SER A 111 28.30 -0.01 -10.08
C SER A 111 28.94 1.38 -10.23
N ASN A 112 28.20 2.34 -10.79
CA ASN A 112 28.66 3.72 -10.93
C ASN A 112 28.83 4.41 -9.56
N HIS A 113 28.02 4.05 -8.56
CA HIS A 113 28.16 4.56 -7.20
C HIS A 113 29.45 4.08 -6.53
N VAL A 114 29.83 2.82 -6.74
CA VAL A 114 31.11 2.26 -6.27
C VAL A 114 32.29 2.96 -6.94
N GLU A 115 32.23 3.19 -8.26
CA GLU A 115 33.27 3.96 -8.97
C GLU A 115 33.36 5.40 -8.46
N TRP A 116 32.23 6.08 -8.27
CA TRP A 116 32.19 7.41 -7.66
C TRP A 116 32.82 7.45 -6.26
N ALA A 117 32.56 6.43 -5.44
CA ALA A 117 33.11 6.35 -4.08
C ALA A 117 34.63 6.10 -4.10
N ARG A 118 35.13 5.27 -5.03
CA ARG A 118 36.57 5.05 -5.24
C ARG A 118 37.28 6.33 -5.70
N ASP A 119 36.73 7.02 -6.70
CA ASP A 119 37.26 8.31 -7.16
C ASP A 119 37.37 9.32 -6.00
N LEU A 120 36.35 9.38 -5.14
CA LEU A 120 36.33 10.25 -3.96
C LEU A 120 37.41 9.85 -2.93
N GLN A 121 37.60 8.55 -2.71
CA GLN A 121 38.61 8.03 -1.80
C GLN A 121 40.04 8.32 -2.31
N ASP A 122 40.28 8.12 -3.60
CA ASP A 122 41.61 8.25 -4.22
C ASP A 122 42.03 9.71 -4.41
N THR A 123 41.10 10.58 -4.79
CA THR A 123 41.39 12.00 -5.09
C THR A 123 41.10 12.94 -3.93
N GLY A 124 40.33 12.52 -2.94
CA GLY A 124 39.78 13.38 -1.89
C GLY A 124 38.71 14.37 -2.38
N THR A 125 38.33 14.32 -3.66
CA THR A 125 37.37 15.25 -4.28
C THR A 125 36.20 14.49 -4.90
N LYS A 126 35.01 15.09 -4.84
CA LYS A 126 33.81 14.50 -5.47
C LYS A 126 33.95 14.60 -6.98
N SER A 127 33.92 13.46 -7.66
CA SER A 127 33.94 13.38 -9.12
C SER A 127 32.64 13.92 -9.72
N ASP A 128 32.73 14.92 -10.60
CA ASP A 128 31.60 15.45 -11.38
C ASP A 128 31.21 14.52 -12.54
N ARG A 129 32.01 13.47 -12.79
CA ARG A 129 31.72 12.45 -13.82
C ARG A 129 30.42 11.71 -13.53
N TYR A 130 30.08 11.52 -12.26
CA TYR A 130 28.91 10.76 -11.83
C TYR A 130 27.85 11.69 -11.22
N MET A 131 26.80 11.93 -11.99
CA MET A 131 25.61 12.61 -11.48
C MET A 131 25.02 11.82 -10.30
N ASN A 132 24.41 12.52 -9.34
CA ASN A 132 23.73 11.91 -8.20
C ASN A 132 24.59 10.86 -7.45
N ARG A 133 25.90 11.10 -7.35
CA ARG A 133 26.86 10.18 -6.71
C ARG A 133 26.90 8.79 -7.36
N GLY A 134 26.58 8.69 -8.65
CA GLY A 134 26.54 7.45 -9.40
C GLY A 134 25.29 6.59 -9.16
N LEU A 135 24.29 7.07 -8.41
CA LEU A 135 23.00 6.37 -8.26
C LEU A 135 22.09 6.71 -9.45
N GLU A 136 21.41 5.71 -9.99
CA GLU A 136 20.59 5.84 -11.22
C GLU A 136 19.40 6.78 -11.03
N ILE A 137 18.80 6.77 -9.83
CA ILE A 137 17.61 7.57 -9.50
C ILE A 137 17.87 8.55 -8.35
N ASN A 138 17.45 9.79 -8.55
CA ASN A 138 17.47 10.83 -7.52
C ASN A 138 16.13 10.88 -6.77
N LEU A 139 15.97 10.03 -5.76
CA LEU A 139 14.78 10.00 -4.88
C LEU A 139 14.59 11.26 -4.02
N LYS A 140 15.54 12.19 -4.05
CA LYS A 140 15.47 13.51 -3.38
C LYS A 140 15.13 14.65 -4.33
N ALA A 141 14.84 14.35 -5.59
CA ALA A 141 14.41 15.34 -6.57
C ALA A 141 13.20 16.15 -6.07
N HIS A 142 13.02 17.33 -6.66
CA HIS A 142 11.92 18.24 -6.30
C HIS A 142 10.55 17.64 -6.64
N ASP A 143 10.44 16.94 -7.77
CA ASP A 143 9.24 16.20 -8.13
C ASP A 143 9.07 14.97 -7.22
N SER A 144 8.07 15.02 -6.34
CA SER A 144 7.76 13.95 -5.40
C SER A 144 7.34 12.65 -6.07
N ARG A 145 6.82 12.72 -7.31
CA ARG A 145 6.36 11.54 -8.05
C ARG A 145 7.49 10.53 -8.25
N ILE A 146 8.72 11.00 -8.49
CA ILE A 146 9.89 10.13 -8.67
C ILE A 146 10.06 9.16 -7.49
N GLN A 147 9.88 9.66 -6.26
CA GLN A 147 9.96 8.81 -5.08
C GLN A 147 8.71 7.94 -4.91
N VAL A 148 7.52 8.54 -5.02
CA VAL A 148 6.27 7.82 -4.78
C VAL A 148 6.14 6.63 -5.75
N GLU A 149 6.52 6.83 -7.01
CA GLU A 149 6.51 5.81 -8.06
C GLU A 149 7.58 4.74 -7.88
N ALA A 150 8.75 5.08 -7.32
CA ALA A 150 9.74 4.09 -6.93
C ALA A 150 9.20 3.14 -5.84
N CYS A 151 8.47 3.68 -4.85
CA CYS A 151 7.80 2.86 -3.82
C CYS A 151 6.61 2.06 -4.39
N ALA A 152 5.89 2.64 -5.37
CA ALA A 152 4.70 2.04 -5.97
C ALA A 152 4.94 0.72 -6.71
N ARG A 153 6.20 0.44 -7.10
CA ARG A 153 6.58 -0.85 -7.70
C ARG A 153 6.14 -2.04 -6.84
N CYS A 154 6.24 -1.88 -5.52
CA CYS A 154 5.88 -2.91 -4.54
C CYS A 154 4.62 -2.56 -3.78
N HIS A 155 4.42 -1.29 -3.43
CA HIS A 155 3.30 -0.84 -2.59
C HIS A 155 2.02 -0.50 -3.37
N ALA A 156 1.73 -1.27 -4.42
CA ALA A 156 0.54 -1.13 -5.25
C ALA A 156 0.05 -2.50 -5.74
N ARG A 157 -1.27 -2.70 -5.81
CA ARG A 157 -1.83 -3.81 -6.61
C ARG A 157 -1.83 -3.38 -8.06
N ARG A 158 -1.11 -4.13 -8.89
CA ARG A 158 -0.71 -3.69 -10.24
C ARG A 158 -0.36 -4.86 -11.14
N ASN A 159 -0.55 -4.68 -12.45
CA ASN A 159 -0.08 -5.62 -13.47
C ASN A 159 1.24 -5.11 -14.05
N GLY A 160 2.22 -6.00 -14.24
CA GLY A 160 3.43 -5.69 -14.99
C GLY A 160 3.18 -5.71 -16.50
N LEU A 161 3.69 -4.72 -17.22
CA LEU A 161 3.61 -4.60 -18.68
C LEU A 161 4.86 -5.15 -19.38
N ARG A 162 6.02 -5.08 -18.71
CA ARG A 162 7.33 -5.47 -19.23
C ARG A 162 8.15 -6.08 -18.10
N GLU A 163 9.06 -6.99 -18.43
CA GLU A 163 9.97 -7.61 -17.46
C GLU A 163 11.16 -6.71 -17.12
N GLU A 164 11.70 -6.01 -18.12
CA GLU A 164 12.75 -5.03 -17.92
C GLU A 164 12.20 -3.77 -17.23
N TYR A 165 12.87 -3.32 -16.17
CA TYR A 165 12.54 -2.10 -15.44
C TYR A 165 13.69 -1.11 -15.48
N HIS A 166 13.42 0.16 -15.81
CA HIS A 166 14.42 1.22 -15.77
C HIS A 166 14.09 2.20 -14.64
N TYR A 167 15.09 2.51 -13.81
CA TYR A 167 14.87 3.31 -12.62
C TYR A 167 14.61 4.77 -12.95
N GLY A 168 13.70 5.39 -12.19
CA GLY A 168 13.35 6.80 -12.34
C GLY A 168 12.48 7.12 -13.55
N LYS A 169 12.03 6.11 -14.31
CA LYS A 169 11.01 6.26 -15.34
C LYS A 169 9.60 6.26 -14.73
N PRO A 170 8.61 6.86 -15.42
CA PRO A 170 7.22 6.86 -14.98
C PRO A 170 6.72 5.45 -14.64
N PHE A 171 6.05 5.29 -13.51
CA PHE A 171 5.50 4.01 -13.06
C PHE A 171 4.60 3.35 -14.11
N MET A 172 3.77 4.15 -14.78
CA MET A 172 2.80 3.65 -15.76
C MET A 172 3.41 3.22 -17.11
N ASP A 173 4.71 3.43 -17.32
CA ASP A 173 5.43 2.85 -18.48
C ASP A 173 5.67 1.33 -18.29
N TYR A 174 5.63 0.86 -17.04
CA TYR A 174 5.96 -0.52 -16.66
C TYR A 174 4.81 -1.23 -15.96
N TYR A 175 3.89 -0.50 -15.35
CA TYR A 175 2.84 -1.08 -14.51
C TYR A 175 1.49 -0.41 -14.74
N VAL A 176 0.42 -1.22 -14.67
CA VAL A 176 -0.95 -0.70 -14.62
C VAL A 176 -1.48 -0.89 -13.20
N PRO A 177 -1.66 0.18 -12.41
CA PRO A 177 -2.27 0.07 -11.10
C PRO A 177 -3.74 -0.31 -11.23
N GLN A 178 -4.27 -1.05 -10.27
CA GLN A 178 -5.69 -1.36 -10.23
C GLN A 178 -6.50 -0.07 -9.99
N PRO A 179 -7.54 0.20 -10.80
CA PRO A 179 -8.38 1.38 -10.64
C PRO A 179 -9.32 1.23 -9.44
N LEU A 180 -10.05 2.31 -9.13
CA LEU A 180 -11.20 2.29 -8.22
C LEU A 180 -12.33 1.45 -8.81
N ILE A 181 -12.28 0.14 -8.58
CA ILE A 181 -13.24 -0.83 -9.11
C ILE A 181 -13.66 -1.82 -8.03
N ASP A 182 -14.89 -2.32 -8.14
CA ASP A 182 -15.35 -3.46 -7.35
C ASP A 182 -14.65 -4.75 -7.83
N PRO A 183 -14.28 -5.70 -6.94
CA PRO A 183 -14.42 -5.69 -5.48
C PRO A 183 -13.16 -5.17 -4.75
N LEU A 184 -12.36 -4.29 -5.37
CA LEU A 184 -11.10 -3.83 -4.80
C LEU A 184 -11.25 -2.59 -3.91
N TYR A 185 -12.21 -1.74 -4.25
CA TYR A 185 -12.49 -0.49 -3.55
C TYR A 185 -13.99 -0.34 -3.31
N TYR A 186 -14.35 0.25 -2.18
CA TYR A 186 -15.66 0.84 -2.00
C TYR A 186 -15.86 2.01 -2.98
N PRO A 187 -17.12 2.36 -3.33
CA PRO A 187 -17.40 3.47 -4.25
C PRO A 187 -16.74 4.81 -3.90
N ASP A 188 -16.50 5.09 -2.62
CA ASP A 188 -15.82 6.31 -2.16
C ASP A 188 -14.27 6.22 -2.19
N GLY A 189 -13.76 5.10 -2.70
CA GLY A 189 -12.35 4.78 -2.87
C GLY A 189 -11.66 4.32 -1.59
N GLN A 190 -12.39 4.06 -0.49
CA GLN A 190 -11.84 3.29 0.62
C GLN A 190 -11.41 1.91 0.10
N ILE A 191 -10.31 1.40 0.63
CA ILE A 191 -9.82 0.07 0.26
C ILE A 191 -10.82 -0.98 0.78
N LEU A 192 -11.24 -1.89 -0.10
CA LEU A 192 -12.11 -3.03 0.23
C LEU A 192 -11.29 -4.32 0.33
N ASP A 193 -10.41 -4.56 -0.65
CA ASP A 193 -9.52 -5.72 -0.72
C ASP A 193 -8.05 -5.28 -0.85
N GLU A 194 -7.10 -6.20 -0.76
CA GLU A 194 -5.67 -5.90 -0.72
C GLU A 194 -5.21 -5.16 -2.00
N VAL A 195 -5.16 -3.83 -1.94
CA VAL A 195 -4.64 -2.94 -3.01
C VAL A 195 -3.38 -2.16 -2.60
N TYR A 196 -2.83 -2.49 -1.43
CA TYR A 196 -1.73 -1.78 -0.79
C TYR A 196 -2.07 -0.29 -0.59
N VAL A 197 -1.10 0.61 -0.77
CA VAL A 197 -1.24 2.03 -0.36
C VAL A 197 -1.21 3.00 -1.53
N TYR A 198 -0.50 2.71 -2.63
CA TYR A 198 -0.30 3.64 -3.73
C TYR A 198 -1.60 4.19 -4.32
N GLY A 199 -2.54 3.30 -4.68
CA GLY A 199 -3.81 3.71 -5.28
C GLY A 199 -4.61 4.65 -4.39
N SER A 200 -4.63 4.40 -3.07
CA SER A 200 -5.26 5.30 -2.09
C SER A 200 -4.50 6.61 -1.92
N PHE A 201 -3.16 6.56 -1.93
CA PHE A 201 -2.31 7.73 -1.70
C PHE A 201 -2.38 8.74 -2.83
N ILE A 202 -2.39 8.31 -4.09
CA ILE A 202 -2.44 9.22 -5.24
C ILE A 202 -3.77 9.97 -5.36
N GLN A 203 -4.82 9.50 -4.69
CA GLN A 203 -6.11 10.20 -4.59
C GLN A 203 -6.12 11.26 -3.48
N SER A 204 -5.13 11.24 -2.59
CA SER A 204 -5.10 12.12 -1.43
C SER A 204 -4.69 13.54 -1.79
N LYS A 205 -5.24 14.51 -1.04
CA LYS A 205 -4.78 15.91 -1.11
C LYS A 205 -3.27 16.02 -0.83
N LYS A 206 -2.72 15.13 0.00
CA LYS A 206 -1.28 15.11 0.33
C LYS A 206 -0.42 14.85 -0.90
N TYR A 207 -0.75 13.82 -1.69
CA TYR A 207 -0.04 13.53 -2.94
C TYR A 207 -0.07 14.73 -3.90
N HIS A 208 -1.26 15.33 -4.09
CA HIS A 208 -1.42 16.51 -4.95
C HIS A 208 -0.71 17.77 -4.45
N GLN A 209 -0.35 17.83 -3.17
CA GLN A 209 0.47 18.90 -2.57
C GLN A 209 1.97 18.56 -2.54
N GLY A 210 2.38 17.46 -3.17
CA GLY A 210 3.78 17.05 -3.29
C GLY A 210 4.34 16.31 -2.07
N VAL A 211 3.48 15.92 -1.11
CA VAL A 211 3.91 15.04 0.00
C VAL A 211 4.29 13.68 -0.56
N ARG A 212 5.35 13.09 -0.01
CA ARG A 212 5.92 11.81 -0.45
C ARG A 212 6.08 10.85 0.72
N CYS A 213 6.31 9.58 0.42
CA CYS A 213 6.41 8.50 1.40
C CYS A 213 7.43 8.83 2.52
N THR A 214 8.58 9.38 2.14
CA THR A 214 9.66 9.69 3.10
C THR A 214 9.46 10.98 3.90
N ASP A 215 8.32 11.64 3.79
CA ASP A 215 7.97 12.67 4.78
C ASP A 215 7.43 12.02 6.06
N CYS A 216 6.89 10.80 5.95
CA CYS A 216 6.36 10.02 7.07
C CYS A 216 7.28 8.85 7.46
N HIS A 217 7.82 8.13 6.47
CA HIS A 217 8.62 6.91 6.67
C HIS A 217 10.12 7.16 6.49
N ASN A 218 10.95 6.52 7.31
CA ASN A 218 12.37 6.40 7.06
C ASN A 218 12.62 5.15 6.18
N PRO A 219 13.05 5.31 4.92
CA PRO A 219 13.18 4.19 3.98
C PRO A 219 14.36 3.26 4.31
N HIS A 220 15.30 3.68 5.16
CA HIS A 220 16.49 2.87 5.50
C HIS A 220 16.31 2.06 6.79
N THR A 221 15.34 2.43 7.64
CA THR A 221 15.03 1.71 8.88
C THR A 221 13.64 1.06 8.84
N ALA A 222 12.84 1.37 7.81
CA ALA A 222 11.43 0.98 7.71
C ALA A 222 10.56 1.44 8.90
N THR A 223 10.96 2.50 9.60
CA THR A 223 10.23 3.06 10.74
C THR A 223 9.56 4.39 10.39
N LEU A 224 8.63 4.85 11.21
CA LEU A 224 8.13 6.22 11.14
C LEU A 224 9.19 7.22 11.64
N HIS A 225 9.09 8.45 11.20
CA HIS A 225 9.94 9.54 11.69
C HIS A 225 9.54 10.08 13.07
N ALA A 226 8.30 9.84 13.49
CA ALA A 226 7.75 10.21 14.78
C ALA A 226 6.55 9.30 15.08
N ASP A 227 6.25 9.14 16.37
CA ASP A 227 5.18 8.27 16.85
C ASP A 227 3.85 9.01 16.99
N GLY A 228 2.74 8.28 16.83
CA GLY A 228 1.39 8.81 17.04
C GLY A 228 1.09 10.10 16.27
N ASN A 229 0.44 11.06 16.95
CA ASN A 229 0.01 12.31 16.34
C ASN A 229 1.19 13.25 16.00
N GLU A 230 2.36 13.06 16.63
CA GLU A 230 3.54 13.88 16.33
C GLU A 230 3.96 13.76 14.86
N LEU A 231 3.75 12.59 14.23
CA LEU A 231 3.98 12.42 12.81
C LEU A 231 3.14 13.39 11.95
N CYS A 232 1.86 13.55 12.31
CA CYS A 232 0.92 14.44 11.61
C CYS A 232 1.24 15.91 11.89
N LYS A 233 1.59 16.23 13.14
CA LYS A 233 1.87 17.60 13.65
C LYS A 233 3.12 18.24 13.06
N ARG A 234 4.00 17.45 12.43
CA ARG A 234 5.11 17.98 11.60
C ARG A 234 4.62 18.97 10.53
N CYS A 235 3.40 18.79 10.03
CA CYS A 235 2.76 19.71 9.08
C CYS A 235 1.44 20.30 9.60
N HIS A 236 0.73 19.60 10.48
CA HIS A 236 -0.59 20.02 10.99
C HIS A 236 -0.47 20.61 12.40
N SER A 237 0.26 21.71 12.50
CA SER A 237 0.49 22.43 13.75
C SER A 237 0.49 23.94 13.54
N THR A 238 0.65 24.71 14.62
CA THR A 238 0.77 26.17 14.57
C THR A 238 2.09 26.64 13.93
N ALA A 239 3.11 25.77 13.88
CA ALA A 239 4.43 26.06 13.31
C ALA A 239 4.85 24.94 12.32
N PRO A 240 4.18 24.81 11.17
CA PRO A 240 4.43 23.72 10.24
C PRO A 240 5.79 23.86 9.55
N VAL A 241 6.40 22.74 9.15
CA VAL A 241 7.58 22.75 8.27
C VAL A 241 7.15 23.20 6.87
N ARG A 242 7.36 24.48 6.54
CA ARG A 242 6.86 25.11 5.31
C ARG A 242 7.78 25.02 4.09
N GLU A 243 8.96 24.43 4.22
CA GLU A 243 9.99 24.51 3.16
C GLU A 243 9.53 23.86 1.83
N ARG A 244 8.59 22.89 1.88
CA ARG A 244 8.03 22.25 0.69
C ARG A 244 6.51 22.38 0.54
N TYR A 245 5.78 22.66 1.61
CA TYR A 245 4.32 22.47 1.62
C TYR A 245 3.57 23.72 2.07
N SER A 246 2.46 23.99 1.38
CA SER A 246 1.51 25.04 1.76
C SER A 246 0.40 24.43 2.60
N VAL A 247 0.54 24.48 3.92
CA VAL A 247 -0.47 24.00 4.89
C VAL A 247 -0.90 25.17 5.77
N THR A 248 -2.22 25.31 5.97
CA THR A 248 -2.78 26.31 6.89
C THR A 248 -2.34 25.99 8.32
N PRO A 249 -1.59 26.90 9.00
CA PRO A 249 -1.16 26.67 10.37
C PRO A 249 -2.37 26.63 11.29
N LYS A 250 -2.52 25.53 12.00
CA LYS A 250 -3.55 25.31 13.00
C LYS A 250 -3.16 24.07 13.80
N ASP A 251 -3.43 24.10 15.10
CA ASP A 251 -3.35 22.89 15.91
C ASP A 251 -4.61 22.05 15.68
N TYR A 252 -4.43 20.81 15.26
CA TYR A 252 -5.50 19.85 15.04
C TYR A 252 -5.48 18.73 16.09
N ASP A 253 -4.44 18.64 16.91
CA ASP A 253 -4.33 17.62 17.96
C ASP A 253 -4.94 18.13 19.27
N THR A 254 -6.22 18.49 19.21
CA THR A 254 -6.95 19.07 20.35
C THR A 254 -8.33 18.43 20.55
N PRO A 255 -8.87 18.42 21.78
CA PRO A 255 -10.21 17.91 22.05
C PRO A 255 -11.31 18.60 21.24
N GLU A 256 -11.10 19.85 20.82
CA GLU A 256 -12.03 20.62 19.97
C GLU A 256 -12.01 20.18 18.51
N HIS A 257 -11.01 19.39 18.09
CA HIS A 257 -10.96 18.76 16.77
C HIS A 257 -11.36 17.28 16.84
N HIS A 258 -10.71 16.48 17.69
CA HIS A 258 -11.01 15.05 17.70
C HIS A 258 -12.27 14.71 18.50
N PHE A 259 -12.75 15.58 19.42
CA PHE A 259 -13.95 15.35 20.27
C PHE A 259 -13.91 14.07 21.10
N HIS A 260 -12.71 13.55 21.36
CA HIS A 260 -12.47 12.38 22.19
C HIS A 260 -11.74 12.78 23.48
N LYS A 261 -11.74 11.91 24.48
CA LYS A 261 -10.88 12.10 25.66
C LYS A 261 -9.41 12.11 25.21
N PRO A 262 -8.57 13.03 25.71
CA PRO A 262 -7.12 12.94 25.53
C PRO A 262 -6.62 11.53 25.89
N ASP A 263 -5.63 11.05 25.14
CA ASP A 263 -4.99 9.73 25.29
C ASP A 263 -5.88 8.51 25.00
N SER A 264 -7.15 8.71 24.61
CA SER A 264 -7.97 7.60 24.08
C SER A 264 -7.56 7.27 22.63
N SER A 265 -7.83 6.05 22.18
CA SER A 265 -7.55 5.66 20.79
C SER A 265 -8.18 6.62 19.78
N GLY A 266 -9.41 7.08 20.03
CA GLY A 266 -10.12 8.03 19.17
C GLY A 266 -9.50 9.43 19.08
N ALA A 267 -8.52 9.78 19.93
CA ALA A 267 -7.75 11.01 19.81
C ALA A 267 -6.61 10.92 18.77
N PHE A 268 -6.23 9.71 18.33
CA PHE A 268 -5.18 9.57 17.32
C PHE A 268 -5.68 9.87 15.91
N CYS A 269 -4.96 10.73 15.18
CA CYS A 269 -5.33 11.16 13.83
C CYS A 269 -5.59 9.98 12.88
N VAL A 270 -4.76 8.93 13.00
CA VAL A 270 -4.80 7.76 12.13
C VAL A 270 -6.04 6.89 12.32
N GLU A 271 -6.70 6.93 13.48
CA GLU A 271 -7.91 6.14 13.71
C GLU A 271 -9.10 6.66 12.89
N CYS A 272 -9.14 7.96 12.64
CA CYS A 272 -10.19 8.59 11.84
C CYS A 272 -9.80 8.75 10.37
N HIS A 273 -8.56 9.19 10.10
CA HIS A 273 -8.12 9.58 8.76
C HIS A 273 -7.39 8.47 7.99
N MET A 274 -6.93 7.43 8.67
CA MET A 274 -6.23 6.28 8.07
C MET A 274 -6.79 4.97 8.64
N PRO A 275 -8.10 4.72 8.53
CA PRO A 275 -8.73 3.58 9.19
C PRO A 275 -8.06 2.27 8.77
N GLU A 276 -7.94 1.37 9.74
CA GLU A 276 -7.31 0.07 9.57
C GLU A 276 -8.30 -0.97 9.05
N THR A 277 -7.86 -1.80 8.12
CA THR A 277 -8.57 -2.98 7.62
C THR A 277 -7.61 -4.17 7.67
N LYS A 278 -8.11 -5.34 8.07
CA LYS A 278 -7.33 -6.58 8.07
C LYS A 278 -7.41 -7.24 6.70
N TYR A 279 -6.26 -7.46 6.09
CA TYR A 279 -6.09 -8.25 4.88
C TYR A 279 -5.42 -9.58 5.23
N MET A 280 -5.43 -10.55 4.31
CA MET A 280 -4.81 -11.86 4.53
C MET A 280 -5.22 -12.50 5.88
N ILE A 281 -6.45 -12.22 6.32
CA ILE A 281 -7.06 -12.58 7.60
C ILE A 281 -6.44 -11.90 8.84
N VAL A 282 -5.11 -11.81 8.92
CA VAL A 282 -4.37 -11.45 10.15
C VAL A 282 -3.47 -10.22 9.99
N ASP A 283 -3.45 -9.58 8.82
CA ASP A 283 -2.54 -8.47 8.52
C ASP A 283 -3.27 -7.12 8.54
N PRO A 284 -3.23 -6.38 9.67
CA PRO A 284 -3.81 -5.05 9.75
C PRO A 284 -3.02 -4.03 8.93
N ARG A 285 -3.69 -3.35 7.99
CA ARG A 285 -3.06 -2.28 7.21
C ARG A 285 -3.90 -1.02 7.23
N ARG A 286 -3.21 0.11 7.32
CA ARG A 286 -3.79 1.47 7.36
C ARG A 286 -4.03 2.00 5.96
N ASP A 287 -5.22 2.52 5.71
CA ASP A 287 -5.53 3.25 4.47
C ASP A 287 -4.70 4.54 4.35
N HIS A 288 -4.22 4.86 3.15
CA HIS A 288 -3.36 6.02 2.87
C HIS A 288 -4.05 7.10 2.03
N SER A 289 -5.38 7.14 2.02
CA SER A 289 -6.14 8.22 1.38
C SER A 289 -6.26 9.47 2.23
N PHE A 290 -6.04 9.37 3.55
CA PHE A 290 -6.09 10.48 4.51
C PHE A 290 -7.43 11.22 4.50
N ARG A 291 -8.53 10.51 4.27
CA ARG A 291 -9.86 11.08 4.05
C ARG A 291 -10.40 11.74 5.31
N ILE A 292 -11.19 12.80 5.11
CA ILE A 292 -12.07 13.30 6.16
C ILE A 292 -13.21 12.28 6.32
N PRO A 293 -13.55 11.84 7.55
CA PRO A 293 -14.63 10.88 7.76
C PRO A 293 -15.96 11.34 7.13
N ARG A 294 -16.59 10.45 6.35
CA ARG A 294 -17.85 10.70 5.63
C ARG A 294 -18.95 9.67 5.98
N PRO A 295 -19.40 9.59 7.25
CA PRO A 295 -20.52 8.72 7.62
C PRO A 295 -21.82 9.04 6.87
N ASP A 296 -21.97 10.24 6.30
CA ASP A 296 -23.08 10.59 5.41
C ASP A 296 -23.09 9.77 4.10
N LEU A 297 -21.92 9.35 3.59
CA LEU A 297 -21.83 8.45 2.44
C LEU A 297 -22.22 7.02 2.82
N SER A 298 -21.89 6.58 4.04
CA SER A 298 -22.33 5.29 4.57
C SER A 298 -23.86 5.17 4.60
N LEU A 299 -24.57 6.24 4.96
CA LEU A 299 -26.05 6.25 4.95
C LEU A 299 -26.64 5.99 3.56
N LYS A 300 -25.97 6.48 2.51
CA LYS A 300 -26.47 6.39 1.13
C LYS A 300 -26.05 5.11 0.41
N LEU A 301 -24.83 4.64 0.68
CA LEU A 301 -24.14 3.65 -0.15
C LEU A 301 -23.83 2.33 0.58
N ASP A 302 -24.20 2.22 1.86
CA ASP A 302 -23.91 1.03 2.69
C ASP A 302 -22.42 0.66 2.74
N ILE A 303 -21.56 1.68 2.87
CA ILE A 303 -20.10 1.55 2.95
C ILE A 303 -19.61 1.81 4.38
N PRO A 304 -18.44 1.28 4.82
CA PRO A 304 -17.94 1.51 6.17
C PRO A 304 -17.54 2.98 6.39
N ASN A 305 -17.49 3.40 7.67
CA ASN A 305 -16.91 4.69 8.08
C ASN A 305 -16.04 4.52 9.33
N ALA A 306 -15.17 5.50 9.58
CA ALA A 306 -14.24 5.44 10.71
C ALA A 306 -14.93 5.40 12.08
N CYS A 307 -16.08 6.06 12.25
CA CYS A 307 -16.77 6.18 13.53
C CYS A 307 -17.37 4.83 13.98
N ASN A 308 -18.14 4.18 13.11
CA ASN A 308 -18.85 2.93 13.43
C ASN A 308 -17.92 1.69 13.51
N ARG A 309 -16.62 1.82 13.18
CA ARG A 309 -15.61 0.79 13.46
C ARG A 309 -15.40 0.60 14.97
N CYS A 310 -15.42 1.71 15.73
CA CYS A 310 -15.31 1.70 17.19
C CYS A 310 -16.68 1.74 17.87
N HIS A 311 -17.60 2.57 17.37
CA HIS A 311 -18.94 2.76 17.92
C HIS A 311 -19.96 1.79 17.32
N LYS A 312 -19.76 0.49 17.57
CA LYS A 312 -20.61 -0.59 17.03
C LYS A 312 -22.04 -0.59 17.60
N ASP A 313 -22.25 0.05 18.74
CA ASP A 313 -23.56 0.21 19.39
C ASP A 313 -24.36 1.40 18.85
N LYS A 314 -23.76 2.22 17.99
CA LYS A 314 -24.40 3.41 17.41
C LYS A 314 -24.77 3.17 15.96
N SER A 315 -25.84 3.83 15.53
CA SER A 315 -26.24 3.81 14.12
C SER A 315 -25.30 4.67 13.26
N VAL A 316 -25.30 4.43 11.96
CA VAL A 316 -24.62 5.30 10.99
C VAL A 316 -25.23 6.71 11.00
N GLN A 317 -26.55 6.83 11.23
CA GLN A 317 -27.22 8.12 11.32
C GLN A 317 -26.71 8.95 12.50
N TRP A 318 -26.44 8.30 13.63
CA TRP A 318 -25.82 8.96 14.78
C TRP A 318 -24.45 9.53 14.38
N ALA A 319 -23.59 8.72 13.74
CA ALA A 319 -22.27 9.17 13.32
C ALA A 319 -22.34 10.35 12.34
N ALA A 320 -23.25 10.30 11.37
CA ALA A 320 -23.50 11.38 10.43
C ALA A 320 -23.93 12.68 11.12
N ASN A 321 -24.94 12.60 11.99
CA ASN A 321 -25.43 13.77 12.74
C ASN A 321 -24.35 14.36 13.64
N THR A 322 -23.57 13.51 14.32
CA THR A 322 -22.50 13.96 15.21
C THR A 322 -21.39 14.68 14.45
N VAL A 323 -20.95 14.16 13.31
CA VAL A 323 -19.95 14.84 12.47
C VAL A 323 -20.47 16.18 11.96
N ASP A 324 -21.75 16.24 11.58
CA ASP A 324 -22.40 17.46 11.11
C ASP A 324 -22.53 18.52 12.22
N GLU A 325 -22.82 18.12 13.45
CA GLU A 325 -22.84 19.01 14.62
C GLU A 325 -21.46 19.57 14.95
N TRP A 326 -20.41 18.74 14.87
CA TRP A 326 -19.03 19.16 15.12
C TRP A 326 -18.46 20.06 14.03
N TYR A 327 -18.87 19.82 12.77
CA TYR A 327 -18.29 20.45 11.58
C TYR A 327 -19.36 21.06 10.66
N PRO A 328 -20.10 22.08 11.11
CA PRO A 328 -21.20 22.67 10.35
C PRO A 328 -20.75 23.28 9.01
N LEU A 329 -19.57 23.91 8.96
CA LEU A 329 -19.04 24.45 7.69
C LEU A 329 -18.77 23.35 6.66
N THR A 330 -18.30 22.18 7.10
CA THR A 330 -18.06 21.04 6.21
C THR A 330 -19.37 20.37 5.79
N LYS A 331 -20.40 20.40 6.64
CA LYS A 331 -21.76 20.05 6.23
C LYS A 331 -22.25 20.96 5.12
N ASP A 332 -22.20 22.28 5.30
CA ASP A 332 -22.68 23.25 4.31
C ASP A 332 -21.97 23.10 2.95
N MET A 333 -20.66 22.81 2.96
CA MET A 333 -19.90 22.53 1.74
C MET A 333 -20.32 21.24 1.02
N ARG A 334 -20.88 20.26 1.74
CA ARG A 334 -21.34 18.98 1.16
C ARG A 334 -22.79 19.05 0.70
N GLU A 335 -23.59 19.96 1.26
CA GLU A 335 -25.00 20.09 0.91
C GLU A 335 -25.17 20.55 -0.55
N GLY A 336 -25.94 19.78 -1.32
CA GLY A 336 -26.23 20.08 -2.73
C GLY A 336 -25.19 19.57 -3.74
N GLU A 337 -24.06 19.01 -3.28
CA GLU A 337 -23.07 18.38 -4.16
C GLU A 337 -23.31 16.87 -4.30
N ILE A 338 -23.30 16.37 -5.53
CA ILE A 338 -23.23 14.93 -5.80
C ILE A 338 -21.79 14.49 -5.60
N HIS A 339 -21.54 13.64 -4.62
CA HIS A 339 -20.21 13.11 -4.40
C HIS A 339 -19.85 12.07 -5.47
N PHE A 340 -18.58 11.98 -5.88
CA PHE A 340 -18.14 11.00 -6.89
C PHE A 340 -18.50 9.56 -6.49
N ALA A 341 -18.51 9.25 -5.19
CA ALA A 341 -18.87 7.94 -4.67
C ALA A 341 -20.28 7.49 -5.12
N GLU A 342 -21.24 8.42 -5.19
CA GLU A 342 -22.61 8.13 -5.63
C GLU A 342 -22.64 7.77 -7.12
N ILE A 343 -21.77 8.39 -7.93
CA ILE A 343 -21.62 8.09 -9.37
C ILE A 343 -20.98 6.71 -9.57
N PHE A 344 -19.91 6.40 -8.82
CA PHE A 344 -19.23 5.11 -8.88
C PHE A 344 -20.14 3.98 -8.43
N ALA A 345 -20.89 4.16 -7.33
CA ALA A 345 -21.85 3.19 -6.84
C ALA A 345 -22.95 2.91 -7.88
N ALA A 346 -23.51 3.97 -8.49
CA ALA A 346 -24.49 3.80 -9.57
C ALA A 346 -23.91 3.06 -10.79
N GLY A 347 -22.62 3.23 -11.08
CA GLY A 347 -21.88 2.48 -12.10
C GLY A 347 -21.75 0.99 -11.77
N GLN A 348 -21.44 0.65 -10.51
CA GLN A 348 -21.29 -0.72 -10.03
C GLN A 348 -22.62 -1.50 -10.08
N VAL A 349 -23.72 -0.91 -9.56
CA VAL A 349 -25.07 -1.52 -9.62
C VAL A 349 -25.51 -1.81 -11.06
N ARG A 350 -25.13 -0.97 -12.02
CA ARG A 350 -25.42 -1.22 -13.44
C ARG A 350 -24.63 -2.40 -14.01
N GLN A 351 -23.46 -2.73 -13.48
CA GLN A 351 -22.69 -3.90 -13.89
C GLN A 351 -23.28 -5.20 -13.34
N GLU A 352 -23.73 -5.22 -12.08
CA GLU A 352 -24.42 -6.39 -11.50
C GLU A 352 -25.68 -6.79 -12.27
N ASN A 353 -26.38 -5.79 -12.82
CA ASN A 353 -27.60 -5.99 -13.63
C ASN A 353 -27.32 -6.33 -15.11
N ARG A 354 -26.06 -6.36 -15.56
CA ARG A 354 -25.71 -6.83 -16.91
C ARG A 354 -25.59 -8.34 -16.89
N LYS A 355 -26.35 -9.02 -17.75
CA LYS A 355 -26.09 -10.43 -18.07
C LYS A 355 -24.63 -10.57 -18.50
N PRO A 356 -23.89 -11.58 -18.01
CA PRO A 356 -22.52 -11.81 -18.46
C PRO A 356 -22.54 -11.94 -19.99
N LEU A 357 -21.69 -11.17 -20.65
CA LEU A 357 -21.42 -11.38 -22.08
C LEU A 357 -20.81 -12.78 -22.19
N SER A 358 -21.56 -13.71 -22.79
CA SER A 358 -21.01 -14.99 -23.21
C SER A 358 -19.98 -14.70 -24.30
N CYS A 359 -18.71 -14.83 -23.98
CA CYS A 359 -17.66 -15.00 -24.98
C CYS A 359 -17.59 -16.45 -25.42
#